data_AF-A0A1G0LRY5-F1
#
_entry.id   AF-A0A1G0LRY5-F1
#
_cell.length_a   1.000
_cell.length_b   1.000
_cell.length_c   1.000
_cell.angle_alpha   90.00
_cell.angle_beta   90.00
_cell.angle_gamma   90.00
#
_symmetry.space_group_name_H-M   'P 1'
#
loop_
_entity.id
_entity.type
_entity.pdbx_description
1 polymer ?
#
loop_
_entity_poly.entity_id
_entity_poly.type
_entity_poly.pdbx_seq_one_letter_code
_entity_poly.pdbx_strand_id
1 'polypeptide(L)'
;MSVASVQELRRIAEAVGHLRDRTVQDVVMRSDCRQLRLTLENGGILLVSVMLDETGRPRLDVDLVHAAEAAATGQLEVRFDETA
;
A
#
# COMPACT_ATOMS: atom_id res chain seq x y z
N MET A 1 -25.56 -2.44 6.35
CA MET A 1 -24.10 -2.56 6.52
C MET A 1 -23.62 -3.68 5.63
N SER A 2 -22.78 -3.38 4.65
CA SER A 2 -22.11 -4.40 3.83
C SER A 2 -20.94 -4.92 4.64
N VAL A 3 -20.99 -6.17 5.08
CA VAL A 3 -19.86 -6.79 5.77
C VAL A 3 -18.79 -7.06 4.72
N ALA A 4 -17.54 -6.67 5.01
CA ALA A 4 -16.40 -6.99 4.15
C ALA A 4 -16.38 -8.49 3.84
N SER A 5 -16.00 -8.86 2.61
CA SER A 5 -15.94 -10.28 2.24
C SER A 5 -14.93 -11.01 3.13
N VAL A 6 -15.12 -12.32 3.36
CA VAL A 6 -14.14 -13.12 4.13
C VAL A 6 -12.75 -13.07 3.49
N GLN A 7 -12.69 -12.93 2.16
CA GLN A 7 -11.44 -12.76 1.42
C GLN A 7 -10.76 -11.41 1.73
N GLU A 8 -11.53 -10.33 1.85
CA GLU A 8 -11.02 -9.03 2.31
C GLU A 8 -10.43 -9.12 3.71
N LEU A 9 -11.20 -9.69 4.63
CA LEU A 9 -10.75 -9.82 6.01
C LEU A 9 -9.47 -10.65 6.10
N ARG A 10 -9.37 -11.73 5.30
CA ARG A 10 -8.16 -12.55 5.23
C ARG A 10 -6.96 -11.73 4.75
N ARG A 11 -7.09 -10.99 3.65
CA ARG A 11 -5.99 -10.16 3.13
C ARG A 11 -5.52 -9.12 4.14
N ILE A 12 -6.47 -8.43 4.79
CA ILE A 12 -6.17 -7.45 5.84
C ILE A 12 -5.46 -8.14 7.02
N ALA A 13 -5.97 -9.29 7.48
CA ALA A 13 -5.39 -10.03 8.59
C ALA A 13 -3.98 -10.55 8.27
N GLU A 14 -3.73 -11.01 7.05
CA GLU A 14 -2.41 -11.44 6.58
C GLU A 14 -1.43 -10.26 6.60
N ALA A 15 -1.81 -9.13 5.99
CA ALA A 15 -0.97 -7.94 5.93
C ALA A 15 -0.67 -7.35 7.33
N VAL A 16 -1.68 -7.27 8.20
CA VAL A 16 -1.52 -6.83 9.60
C VAL A 16 -0.71 -7.85 10.41
N GLY A 17 -0.81 -9.14 10.09
CA GLY A 17 -0.04 -10.20 10.73
C GLY A 17 1.48 -10.00 10.61
N HIS A 18 1.94 -9.35 9.54
CA HIS A 18 3.35 -9.00 9.36
C HIS A 18 3.86 -7.90 10.30
N LEU A 19 2.97 -7.17 10.97
CA LEU A 19 3.35 -6.23 12.04
C LEU A 19 3.73 -6.94 13.33
N ARG A 20 3.38 -8.23 13.48
CA ARG A 20 3.68 -8.98 14.69
C ARG A 20 5.19 -9.05 14.91
N ASP A 21 5.63 -8.68 16.11
CA ASP A 21 7.03 -8.67 16.50
C ASP A 21 7.92 -7.79 15.60
N ARG A 22 7.31 -6.77 14.95
CA ARG A 22 7.99 -5.74 14.16
C ARG A 22 7.76 -4.35 14.76
N THR A 23 8.82 -3.57 14.83
CA THR A 23 8.75 -2.16 15.22
C THR A 23 8.37 -1.30 14.02
N VAL A 24 7.46 -0.37 14.22
CA VAL A 24 7.13 0.68 13.25
C VAL A 24 8.14 1.82 13.42
N GLN A 25 8.89 2.10 12.36
CA GLN A 25 9.91 3.15 12.30
C GLN A 25 9.30 4.52 11.97
N ASP A 26 8.34 4.57 11.05
CA ASP A 26 7.71 5.82 10.60
C ASP A 26 6.24 5.60 10.22
N VAL A 27 5.43 6.62 10.41
CA VAL A 27 3.99 6.63 10.08
C VAL A 27 3.64 7.92 9.39
N VAL A 28 3.20 7.82 8.12
CA VAL A 28 2.79 8.97 7.32
C VAL A 28 1.34 8.81 6.90
N MET A 29 0.51 9.77 7.29
CA MET A 29 -0.86 9.91 6.82
C MET A 29 -0.91 10.94 5.68
N ARG A 30 -1.51 10.57 4.55
CA ARG A 30 -1.81 11.52 3.47
C ARG A 30 -2.85 12.53 3.97
N SER A 31 -2.72 13.79 3.56
CA SER A 31 -3.56 14.89 4.06
C SER A 31 -5.06 14.73 3.79
N ASP A 32 -5.45 13.92 2.81
CA ASP A 32 -6.83 13.58 2.50
C ASP A 32 -7.40 12.43 3.34
N CYS A 33 -6.60 11.90 4.29
CA CYS A 33 -6.90 10.74 5.13
C CYS A 33 -7.27 9.47 4.37
N ARG A 34 -6.92 9.37 3.08
CA ARG A 34 -7.22 8.19 2.24
C ARG A 34 -6.11 7.17 2.23
N GLN A 35 -4.94 7.50 2.77
CA GLN A 35 -3.77 6.63 2.72
C GLN A 35 -2.91 6.81 3.96
N LEU A 36 -2.57 5.69 4.60
CA LEU A 36 -1.67 5.59 5.73
C LEU A 36 -0.52 4.65 5.36
N ARG A 37 0.70 5.14 5.46
CA ARG A 37 1.92 4.39 5.20
C ARG A 37 2.67 4.15 6.50
N LEU A 38 2.96 2.89 6.82
CA LEU A 38 3.79 2.49 7.95
C LEU A 38 5.08 1.89 7.42
N THR A 39 6.22 2.47 7.81
CA THR A 39 7.54 1.92 7.51
C THR A 39 7.99 1.08 8.70
N LEU A 40 8.42 -0.15 8.46
CA LEU A 40 8.92 -1.08 9.46
C LEU A 40 10.45 -1.04 9.50
N GLU A 41 11.05 -1.38 10.64
CA GLU A 41 12.52 -1.38 10.79
C GLU A 41 13.25 -2.29 9.79
N ASN A 42 12.60 -3.32 9.26
CA ASN A 42 13.17 -4.22 8.26
C ASN A 42 13.05 -3.70 6.81
N GLY A 43 12.61 -2.45 6.61
CA GLY A 43 12.36 -1.84 5.30
C GLY A 43 11.02 -2.24 4.68
N GLY A 44 10.19 -3.05 5.36
CA GLY A 44 8.83 -3.32 4.92
C GLY A 44 7.95 -2.08 5.02
N ILE A 45 7.02 -1.92 4.07
CA ILE A 45 6.04 -0.84 4.06
C ILE A 45 4.66 -1.45 4.08
N LEU A 46 3.89 -1.21 5.14
CA LEU A 46 2.47 -1.50 5.17
C LEU A 46 1.71 -0.26 4.68
N LEU A 47 0.95 -0.41 3.60
CA LEU A 47 0.13 0.64 3.02
C LEU A 47 -1.33 0.33 3.27
N VAL A 48 -2.03 1.20 3.98
CA VAL A 48 -3.47 1.15 4.18
C VAL A 48 -4.10 2.24 3.35
N SER A 49 -5.00 1.88 2.44
CA SER A 49 -5.69 2.82 1.55
C SER A 49 -7.20 2.67 1.64
N VAL A 50 -7.92 3.77 1.43
CA VAL A 50 -9.37 3.76 1.24
C VAL A 50 -9.66 3.87 -0.25
N MET A 51 -10.19 2.80 -0.83
CA MET A 51 -10.66 2.76 -2.22
C MET A 51 -12.18 2.86 -2.27
N LEU A 52 -12.74 3.19 -3.43
CA LEU A 52 -14.17 3.07 -3.69
C LEU A 52 -14.40 1.78 -4.47
N ASP A 53 -15.37 0.97 -4.03
CA ASP A 53 -15.82 -0.19 -4.81
C ASP A 53 -16.68 0.24 -6.01
N GLU A 54 -17.12 -0.72 -6.82
CA GLU A 54 -17.95 -0.50 -8.01
C GLU A 54 -19.30 0.18 -7.68
N THR A 55 -19.73 0.14 -6.42
CA THR A 55 -20.96 0.78 -5.93
C THR A 55 -20.69 2.16 -5.31
N GLY A 56 -19.45 2.64 -5.36
CA GLY A 56 -19.01 3.89 -4.76
C GLY A 56 -18.89 3.84 -3.24
N ARG A 57 -18.86 2.65 -2.64
CA ARG A 57 -18.70 2.50 -1.18
C ARG A 57 -17.22 2.47 -0.81
N PRO A 58 -16.84 3.16 0.28
CA PRO A 58 -15.46 3.11 0.76
C PRO A 58 -15.12 1.71 1.26
N ARG A 59 -13.96 1.23 0.84
CA ARG A 59 -13.39 -0.06 1.19
C ARG A 59 -11.93 0.13 1.60
N LEU A 60 -11.53 -0.55 2.67
CA LEU A 60 -10.13 -0.59 3.08
C LEU A 60 -9.36 -1.61 2.24
N ASP A 61 -8.18 -1.20 1.85
CA ASP A 61 -7.20 -2.02 1.14
C ASP A 61 -5.88 -1.94 1.90
N VAL A 62 -5.23 -3.09 2.08
CA VAL A 62 -4.02 -3.19 2.89
C VAL A 62 -3.01 -4.05 2.17
N ASP A 63 -1.89 -3.45 1.81
CA ASP A 63 -0.79 -4.11 1.12
C ASP A 63 0.48 -4.03 1.93
N LEU A 64 1.25 -5.13 1.92
CA LEU A 64 2.62 -5.14 2.42
C LEU A 64 3.58 -5.14 1.23
N VAL A 65 4.29 -4.03 1.07
CA VAL A 65 5.35 -3.88 0.10
C VAL A 65 6.68 -4.09 0.80
N HIS A 66 7.44 -5.09 0.38
CA HIS A 66 8.82 -5.21 0.83
C HIS A 66 9.63 -4.23 0.01
N ALA A 67 10.43 -3.37 0.65
CA ALA A 67 11.48 -2.67 -0.07
C ALA A 67 12.40 -3.74 -0.68
N ALA A 68 12.28 -3.97 -1.99
CA ALA A 68 13.39 -4.55 -2.72
C ALA A 68 14.60 -3.69 -2.38
N GLU A 69 15.71 -4.32 -2.00
CA GLU A 69 17.01 -3.65 -1.86
C GLU A 69 17.11 -2.58 -2.92
N ALA A 70 17.42 -1.35 -2.51
CA ALA A 70 17.52 -0.17 -3.35
C ALA A 70 18.23 -0.47 -4.68
N ALA A 71 17.45 -0.88 -5.68
CA ALA A 71 17.93 -1.15 -7.03
C ALA A 71 17.40 -0.04 -7.91
N ALA A 72 18.14 1.06 -7.82
CA ALA A 72 18.23 2.17 -8.74
C ALA A 72 16.94 2.98 -9.01
N THR A 73 17.08 4.28 -8.79
CA THR A 73 16.61 5.34 -9.68
C THR A 73 16.74 4.96 -11.16
N GLY A 74 15.85 4.12 -11.66
CA GLY A 74 15.69 3.77 -13.06
C GLY A 74 14.59 4.64 -13.65
N GLN A 75 14.87 5.93 -13.80
CA GLN A 75 14.02 6.82 -14.59
C GLN A 75 13.93 6.24 -16.01
N LEU A 76 12.73 5.83 -16.43
CA LEU A 76 12.46 5.41 -17.81
C LEU A 76 12.48 6.66 -18.71
N GLU A 77 13.60 6.90 -19.38
CA GLU A 77 13.67 7.89 -20.46
C GLU A 77 12.97 7.32 -21.70
N VAL A 78 11.77 7.82 -21.99
CA VAL A 78 11.06 7.53 -23.23
C VAL A 78 11.42 8.60 -24.25
N ARG A 79 12.11 8.23 -25.33
CA ARG A 79 12.31 9.10 -26.49
C ARG A 79 11.13 8.93 -27.43
N PHE A 80 10.41 10.01 -27.69
CA PHE A 80 9.40 10.04 -28.73
C PHE A 80 10.12 10.32 -30.05
N ASP A 81 10.12 9.36 -30.97
CA ASP A 81 10.53 9.63 -32.34
C ASP A 81 9.42 10.44 -33.01
N GLU A 82 9.70 11.71 -33.32
CA GLU A 82 8.88 12.51 -34.22
C GLU A 82 9.04 11.93 -35.64
N THR A 83 8.11 11.08 -36.06
CA THR A 83 7.91 10.81 -37.49
C THR A 83 7.23 12.04 -38.11
N ALA A 84 8.01 12.76 -38.90
CA ALA A 84 7.54 13.77 -39.87
C ALA A 84 6.84 13.11 -41.07
#